data_AF-A0A9R1UJY0-F1
#
_entry.id   AF-A0A9R1UJY0-F1
#
_cell.length_a   1.000
_cell.length_b   1.000
_cell.length_c   1.000
_cell.angle_alpha   90.00
_cell.angle_beta   90.00
_cell.angle_gamma   90.00
#
_symmetry.space_group_name_H-M   'P 1'
#
loop_
_entity.id
_entity.type
_entity.pdbx_description
1 polymer ?
#
loop_
_entity_poly.entity_id
_entity_poly.type
_entity_poly.pdbx_seq_one_letter_code
_entity_poly.pdbx_strand_id
1 'polypeptide(L)'
;MLCRGTCQPFCRSLPDDALLECFELTDDSCIKVQESQSEVVKRAIKEHHKAVSGGMLLKLPFTTIFEYLQILRLIATSMKIIGASGMFYLAAAVSDFYVPWETMVVHKIQSASGPLDMRLAQVPKMLSVLRNEWAPQAFCVSFKTDKEILLEKADTALKRYKMHAVVANELSTRKEVVILVTDNGKAYVYRENDHSDIESPLIKLLVDKHSTFINA
;
A
#
# COMPACT_ATOMS: atom_id res chain seq x y z
N MET A 1 0.94 -3.93 5.70
CA MET A 1 0.89 -2.72 6.56
C MET A 1 -0.21 -1.81 6.03
N LEU A 2 -1.00 -1.20 6.90
CA LEU A 2 -2.15 -0.37 6.50
C LEU A 2 -2.16 0.93 7.32
N CYS A 3 -2.41 2.06 6.68
CA CYS A 3 -2.55 3.32 7.42
C CYS A 3 -3.87 3.30 8.20
N ARG A 4 -3.89 3.80 9.44
CA ARG A 4 -5.12 3.87 10.23
C ARG A 4 -6.12 4.80 9.53
N GLY A 5 -7.38 4.37 9.47
CA GLY A 5 -8.45 5.12 8.81
C GLY A 5 -8.48 5.02 7.28
N THR A 6 -7.58 4.25 6.65
CA THR A 6 -7.65 4.01 5.19
C THR A 6 -8.39 2.72 4.87
N CYS A 7 -8.79 2.56 3.61
CA CYS A 7 -9.43 1.36 3.08
C CYS A 7 -8.68 0.08 3.51
N GLN A 8 -9.45 -0.92 3.91
CA GLN A 8 -8.95 -2.23 4.33
C GLN A 8 -9.37 -3.30 3.29
N PRO A 9 -8.61 -4.41 3.17
CA PRO A 9 -9.06 -5.56 2.39
C PRO A 9 -10.46 -6.01 2.79
N PHE A 10 -11.26 -6.46 1.81
CA PHE A 10 -12.66 -6.89 1.96
C PHE A 10 -13.68 -5.78 2.30
N CYS A 11 -13.24 -4.61 2.77
CA CYS A 11 -14.12 -3.49 3.11
C CYS A 11 -14.25 -2.43 2.00
N ARG A 12 -13.52 -2.56 0.88
CA ARG A 12 -13.49 -1.54 -0.19
C ARG A 12 -14.84 -1.29 -0.87
N SER A 13 -15.69 -2.32 -0.94
CA SER A 13 -17.02 -2.23 -1.54
C SER A 13 -18.12 -1.84 -0.56
N LEU A 14 -17.77 -1.65 0.73
CA LEU A 14 -18.71 -1.14 1.73
C LEU A 14 -18.76 0.39 1.62
N PRO A 15 -19.91 1.00 1.95
CA PRO A 15 -20.02 2.44 2.02
C PRO A 15 -19.16 3.02 3.16
N ASP A 16 -18.95 4.33 3.14
CA ASP A 16 -18.10 5.03 4.11
C ASP A 16 -18.61 4.86 5.54
N ASP A 17 -19.93 5.00 5.76
CA ASP A 17 -20.58 4.77 7.05
C ASP A 17 -21.25 3.40 7.11
N ALA A 18 -20.47 2.34 6.87
CA ALA A 18 -20.95 0.95 6.81
C ALA A 18 -21.83 0.51 8.00
N LEU A 19 -21.58 1.03 9.22
CA LEU A 19 -22.42 0.71 10.39
C LEU A 19 -23.85 1.25 10.28
N LEU A 20 -24.02 2.45 9.72
CA LEU A 20 -25.33 3.11 9.60
C LEU A 20 -26.03 2.73 8.29
N GLU A 21 -25.26 2.46 7.24
CA GLU A 21 -25.79 2.19 5.90
C GLU A 21 -26.01 0.71 5.61
N CYS A 22 -25.26 -0.19 6.24
CA CYS A 22 -25.43 -1.63 6.00
C CYS A 22 -26.31 -2.32 7.02
N PHE A 23 -26.61 -1.69 8.15
CA PHE A 23 -27.33 -2.32 9.25
C PHE A 23 -28.61 -1.56 9.60
N GLU A 24 -29.62 -2.30 10.04
CA GLU A 24 -30.91 -1.81 10.48
C GLU A 24 -31.28 -2.43 11.83
N LEU A 25 -31.99 -1.67 12.66
CA LEU A 25 -32.61 -2.18 13.87
C LEU A 25 -33.92 -2.85 13.49
N THR A 26 -34.10 -4.11 13.88
CA THR A 26 -35.40 -4.77 13.69
C THR A 26 -36.30 -4.59 14.91
N ASP A 27 -35.73 -4.70 16.09
CA ASP A 27 -36.35 -4.46 17.40
C ASP A 27 -35.28 -3.88 18.35
N ASP A 28 -35.65 -3.40 19.54
CA ASP A 28 -34.74 -2.74 20.52
C ASP A 28 -33.49 -3.56 20.92
N SER A 29 -33.42 -4.84 20.57
CA SER A 29 -32.32 -5.76 20.94
C SER A 29 -31.60 -6.43 19.76
N CYS A 30 -32.03 -6.22 18.51
CA CYS A 30 -31.51 -6.98 17.37
C CYS A 30 -31.11 -6.07 16.19
N ILE A 31 -29.89 -6.28 15.68
CA ILE A 31 -29.36 -5.63 14.47
C ILE A 31 -29.37 -6.65 13.33
N LYS A 32 -29.87 -6.26 12.16
CA LYS A 32 -29.77 -7.05 10.92
C LYS A 32 -29.05 -6.26 9.83
N VAL A 33 -28.53 -6.98 8.85
CA VAL A 33 -27.94 -6.37 7.65
C VAL A 33 -29.07 -6.04 6.68
N GLN A 34 -29.09 -4.84 6.13
CA GLN A 34 -30.04 -4.43 5.10
C GLN A 34 -29.96 -5.37 3.90
N GLU A 35 -31.12 -5.74 3.33
CA GLU A 35 -31.20 -6.74 2.26
C GLU A 35 -30.36 -6.36 1.03
N SER A 36 -30.34 -5.07 0.67
CA SER A 36 -29.57 -4.52 -0.45
C SER A 36 -28.05 -4.70 -0.31
N GLN A 37 -27.53 -4.68 0.93
CA GLN A 37 -26.10 -4.80 1.23
C GLN A 37 -25.69 -6.20 1.73
N SER A 38 -26.68 -7.07 1.93
CA SER A 38 -26.53 -8.40 2.55
C SER A 38 -25.42 -9.24 1.93
N GLU A 39 -25.40 -9.35 0.60
CA GLU A 39 -24.41 -10.19 -0.09
C GLU A 39 -22.99 -9.59 -0.02
N VAL A 40 -22.86 -8.27 -0.10
CA VAL A 40 -21.55 -7.59 -0.02
C VAL A 40 -20.96 -7.75 1.38
N VAL A 41 -21.77 -7.52 2.42
CA VAL A 41 -21.36 -7.66 3.82
C VAL A 41 -21.03 -9.11 4.16
N LYS A 42 -21.88 -10.07 3.78
CA LYS A 42 -21.61 -11.51 4.00
C LYS A 42 -20.31 -11.94 3.34
N ARG A 43 -20.08 -11.56 2.08
CA ARG A 43 -18.85 -11.89 1.36
C ARG A 43 -17.63 -11.30 2.08
N ALA A 44 -17.68 -10.01 2.42
CA ALA A 44 -16.60 -9.33 3.11
C ALA A 44 -16.23 -10.01 4.45
N ILE A 45 -17.24 -10.31 5.27
CA ILE A 45 -17.06 -11.00 6.55
C ILE A 45 -16.50 -12.41 6.33
N LYS A 46 -17.09 -13.20 5.43
CA LYS A 46 -16.69 -14.59 5.19
C LYS A 46 -15.25 -14.68 4.70
N GLU A 47 -14.88 -13.86 3.72
CA GLU A 47 -13.52 -13.85 3.16
C GLU A 47 -12.51 -13.34 4.17
N HIS A 48 -12.86 -12.31 4.94
CA HIS A 48 -12.00 -11.81 6.01
C HIS A 48 -11.71 -12.89 7.06
N HIS A 49 -12.76 -13.56 7.56
CA HIS A 49 -12.61 -14.62 8.54
C HIS A 49 -11.77 -15.78 7.99
N LYS A 50 -12.02 -16.20 6.74
CA LYS A 50 -11.22 -17.23 6.07
C LYS A 50 -9.74 -16.86 5.97
N ALA A 51 -9.43 -15.60 5.65
CA ALA A 51 -8.05 -15.14 5.53
C ALA A 51 -7.33 -15.09 6.88
N VAL A 52 -8.03 -14.68 7.94
CA VAL A 52 -7.47 -14.61 9.30
C VAL A 52 -7.31 -16.00 9.92
N SER A 53 -8.34 -16.84 9.86
CA SER A 53 -8.30 -18.19 10.44
C SER A 53 -7.31 -19.11 9.70
N GLY A 54 -7.11 -18.88 8.40
CA GLY A 54 -6.10 -19.57 7.60
C GLY A 54 -4.67 -19.02 7.76
N GLY A 55 -4.44 -18.00 8.59
CA GLY A 55 -3.11 -17.40 8.77
C GLY A 55 -2.56 -16.68 7.53
N MET A 56 -3.41 -16.32 6.57
CA MET A 56 -3.02 -15.68 5.30
C MET A 56 -3.02 -14.15 5.37
N LEU A 57 -3.59 -13.55 6.43
CA LEU A 57 -3.67 -12.11 6.61
C LEU A 57 -3.22 -11.66 8.00
N LEU A 58 -2.18 -10.84 8.04
CA LEU A 58 -1.75 -10.11 9.23
C LEU A 58 -1.89 -8.60 8.99
N LYS A 59 -2.73 -7.94 9.78
CA LYS A 59 -2.95 -6.48 9.72
C LYS A 59 -2.01 -5.77 10.69
N LEU A 60 -1.14 -4.92 10.15
CA LEU A 60 -0.19 -4.10 10.92
C LEU A 60 -0.49 -2.61 10.66
N PRO A 61 -1.21 -1.94 11.58
CA PRO A 61 -1.59 -0.54 11.41
C PRO A 61 -0.42 0.40 11.70
N PHE A 62 -0.34 1.50 10.96
CA PHE A 62 0.56 2.63 11.23
C PHE A 62 -0.17 3.96 11.01
N THR A 63 0.34 5.04 11.59
CA THR A 63 -0.15 6.41 11.39
C THR A 63 0.99 7.33 11.00
N THR A 64 2.13 7.22 11.68
CA THR A 64 3.27 8.12 11.46
C THR A 64 4.32 7.50 10.53
N ILE A 65 5.17 8.34 9.95
CA ILE A 65 6.35 7.88 9.20
C ILE A 65 7.28 7.05 10.08
N PHE A 66 7.42 7.39 11.36
CA PHE A 66 8.29 6.65 12.29
C PHE A 66 7.79 5.23 12.50
N GLU A 67 6.49 5.05 12.78
CA GLU A 67 5.86 3.74 12.90
C GLU A 67 6.00 2.94 11.61
N TYR A 68 5.72 3.56 10.46
CA TYR A 68 5.88 2.93 9.15
C TYR A 68 7.30 2.38 8.97
N LEU A 69 8.33 3.19 9.23
CA LEU A 69 9.72 2.79 9.03
C LEU A 69 10.16 1.68 9.99
N GLN A 70 9.74 1.72 11.26
CA GLN A 70 10.07 0.66 12.22
C GLN A 70 9.39 -0.67 11.85
N ILE A 71 8.10 -0.63 11.53
CA ILE A 71 7.36 -1.83 11.12
C ILE A 71 7.93 -2.40 9.81
N LEU A 72 8.25 -1.55 8.82
CA LEU A 72 8.87 -1.99 7.57
C LEU A 72 10.20 -2.69 7.83
N ARG A 73 11.06 -2.15 8.71
CA ARG A 73 12.34 -2.77 9.09
C ARG A 73 12.13 -4.14 9.74
N LEU A 74 11.20 -4.24 10.68
CA LEU A 74 10.90 -5.50 11.38
C LEU A 74 10.43 -6.59 10.41
N ILE A 75 9.50 -6.25 9.52
CA ILE A 75 9.01 -7.17 8.48
C ILE A 75 10.15 -7.55 7.54
N ALA A 76 10.89 -6.56 7.05
CA ALA A 76 11.95 -6.79 6.08
C ALA A 76 13.04 -7.74 6.59
N THR A 77 13.52 -7.49 7.81
CA THR A 77 14.53 -8.34 8.44
C THR A 77 14.00 -9.74 8.74
N SER A 78 12.73 -9.88 9.14
CA SER A 78 12.09 -11.18 9.36
C SER A 78 11.92 -11.97 8.05
N MET A 79 11.63 -11.29 6.94
CA MET A 79 11.46 -11.91 5.62
C MET A 79 12.75 -12.43 4.99
N LYS A 80 13.93 -12.18 5.58
CA LYS A 80 15.20 -12.77 5.09
C LYS A 80 15.15 -14.29 5.00
N ILE A 81 14.43 -14.94 5.92
CA ILE A 81 14.34 -16.41 6.02
C ILE A 81 13.70 -17.02 4.76
N ILE A 82 12.74 -16.31 4.15
CA ILE A 82 12.04 -16.80 2.95
C ILE A 82 12.68 -16.32 1.64
N GLY A 83 13.71 -15.46 1.70
CA GLY A 83 14.53 -15.05 0.57
C GLY A 83 13.72 -14.64 -0.66
N ALA A 84 14.02 -15.27 -1.80
CA ALA A 84 13.40 -15.00 -3.09
C ALA A 84 11.89 -15.25 -3.13
N SER A 85 11.37 -16.12 -2.26
CA SER A 85 9.94 -16.39 -2.15
C SER A 85 9.16 -15.24 -1.49
N GLY A 86 9.85 -14.28 -0.87
CA GLY A 86 9.22 -13.07 -0.31
C GLY A 86 9.00 -11.98 -1.36
N MET A 87 7.85 -11.31 -1.31
CA MET A 87 7.56 -10.12 -2.12
C MET A 87 7.23 -8.90 -1.24
N PHE A 88 7.86 -7.77 -1.53
CA PHE A 88 7.46 -6.44 -1.05
C PHE A 88 6.63 -5.73 -2.11
N TYR A 89 5.37 -5.45 -1.81
CA TYR A 89 4.47 -4.62 -2.61
C TYR A 89 4.27 -3.26 -1.92
N LEU A 90 5.09 -2.27 -2.29
CA LEU A 90 5.24 -1.00 -1.55
C LEU A 90 4.34 0.11 -2.14
N ALA A 91 3.02 -0.02 -1.93
CA ALA A 91 2.02 0.91 -2.45
C ALA A 91 1.67 2.09 -1.52
N ALA A 92 2.28 2.17 -0.33
CA ALA A 92 2.03 3.27 0.60
C ALA A 92 2.59 4.60 0.05
N ALA A 93 1.82 5.67 0.17
CA ALA A 93 2.30 7.03 -0.04
C ALA A 93 3.09 7.48 1.20
N VAL A 94 4.41 7.30 1.16
CA VAL A 94 5.32 7.62 2.27
C VAL A 94 5.77 9.07 2.15
N SER A 95 5.74 9.82 3.27
CA SER A 95 6.22 11.21 3.30
C SER A 95 7.69 11.31 2.89
N ASP A 96 8.03 12.25 1.99
CA ASP A 96 9.42 12.52 1.61
C ASP A 96 10.16 13.38 2.64
N PHE A 97 9.41 14.06 3.53
CA PHE A 97 9.92 14.97 4.54
C PHE A 97 9.27 14.69 5.90
N TYR A 98 9.97 15.01 6.99
CA TYR A 98 9.50 14.84 8.37
C TYR A 98 10.10 15.89 9.30
N VAL A 99 9.53 16.05 10.49
CA VAL A 99 10.13 16.85 11.57
C VAL A 99 10.93 15.92 12.49
N PRO A 100 12.26 16.10 12.61
CA PRO A 100 13.08 15.34 13.55
C PRO A 100 12.58 15.49 14.99
N TRP A 101 12.65 14.40 15.77
CA TRP A 101 12.15 14.36 17.14
C TRP A 101 12.82 15.42 18.03
N GLU A 102 14.11 15.68 17.80
CA GLU A 102 14.92 16.65 18.51
C GLU A 102 14.43 18.09 18.31
N THR A 103 13.71 18.34 17.21
CA THR A 103 13.16 19.65 16.84
C THR A 103 11.64 19.72 16.95
N MET A 104 10.99 18.62 17.34
CA MET A 104 9.53 18.55 17.42
C MET A 104 9.05 19.27 18.68
N VAL A 105 8.27 20.34 18.49
CA VAL A 105 7.68 21.07 19.62
C VAL A 105 6.59 20.25 20.31
N VAL A 106 6.59 20.29 21.64
CA VAL A 106 5.63 19.52 22.47
C VAL A 106 4.23 20.14 22.45
N HIS A 107 4.17 21.47 22.36
CA HIS A 107 2.92 22.21 22.43
C HIS A 107 2.49 22.73 21.07
N LYS A 108 1.19 22.99 20.95
CA LYS A 108 0.59 23.63 19.78
C LYS A 108 1.35 24.93 19.45
N ILE A 109 1.82 25.03 18.21
CA ILE A 109 2.46 26.25 17.68
C ILE A 109 1.45 27.40 17.75
N GLN A 110 1.85 28.53 18.32
CA GLN A 110 0.98 29.68 18.54
C GLN A 110 0.89 30.56 17.29
N SER A 111 -0.33 30.90 16.87
CA SER A 111 -0.58 31.72 15.68
C SER A 111 -0.36 33.23 15.92
N ALA A 112 -0.25 33.65 17.18
CA ALA A 112 -0.04 35.06 17.53
C ALA A 112 1.38 35.56 17.25
N SER A 113 2.33 34.66 16.99
CA SER A 113 3.76 34.95 16.89
C SER A 113 4.23 35.37 15.48
N GLY A 114 3.30 35.57 14.54
CA GLY A 114 3.60 35.95 13.15
C GLY A 114 3.45 34.78 12.17
N PRO A 115 4.02 34.91 10.94
CA PRO A 115 3.90 33.89 9.91
C PRO A 115 4.58 32.58 10.33
N LEU A 116 4.01 31.45 9.89
CA LEU A 116 4.52 30.12 10.19
C LEU A 116 5.68 29.76 9.24
N ASP A 117 6.87 29.54 9.81
CA ASP A 117 8.01 28.91 9.14
C ASP A 117 8.15 27.45 9.61
N MET A 118 8.09 26.50 8.67
CA MET A 118 8.26 25.07 8.96
C MET A 118 9.49 24.52 8.25
N ARG A 119 10.45 24.02 9.04
CA ARG A 119 11.63 23.33 8.54
C ARG A 119 11.45 21.83 8.66
N LEU A 120 11.56 21.14 7.52
CA LEU A 120 11.43 19.69 7.45
C LEU A 120 12.76 19.06 6.99
N ALA A 121 13.12 17.94 7.61
CA ALA A 121 14.23 17.11 7.17
C ALA A 121 13.76 16.13 6.07
N GLN A 122 14.65 15.78 5.14
CA GLN A 122 14.36 14.74 4.15
C GLN A 122 14.37 13.36 4.81
N VAL A 123 13.39 12.53 4.47
CA VAL A 123 13.39 11.12 4.87
C VAL A 123 14.55 10.41 4.15
N PRO A 124 15.38 9.63 4.86
CA PRO A 124 16.46 8.87 4.23
C PRO A 124 15.92 7.93 3.14
N LYS A 125 16.77 7.56 2.17
CA LYS A 125 16.34 6.72 1.03
C LYS A 125 16.19 5.24 1.43
N MET A 126 15.13 4.94 2.18
CA MET A 126 14.90 3.65 2.84
C MET A 126 14.74 2.47 1.88
N LEU A 127 14.33 2.71 0.64
CA LEU A 127 14.26 1.67 -0.40
C LEU A 127 15.62 1.05 -0.70
N SER A 128 16.70 1.83 -0.64
CA SER A 128 18.07 1.32 -0.82
C SER A 128 18.47 0.39 0.33
N VAL A 129 18.14 0.78 1.57
CA VAL A 129 18.43 -0.01 2.77
C VAL A 129 17.64 -1.32 2.74
N LEU A 130 16.36 -1.27 2.33
CA LEU A 130 15.54 -2.46 2.14
C LEU A 130 16.20 -3.46 1.18
N ARG A 131 16.67 -2.99 0.03
CA ARG A 131 17.20 -3.83 -1.07
C ARG A 131 18.63 -4.30 -0.87
N ASN A 132 19.45 -3.60 -0.10
CA ASN A 132 20.85 -3.98 0.10
C ASN A 132 21.10 -4.64 1.46
N GLU A 133 20.30 -4.31 2.49
CA GLU A 133 20.61 -4.72 3.87
C GLU A 133 19.49 -5.54 4.51
N TRP A 134 18.22 -5.11 4.40
CA TRP A 134 17.14 -5.72 5.17
C TRP A 134 16.52 -6.94 4.49
N ALA A 135 16.32 -6.93 3.17
CA ALA A 135 15.72 -8.04 2.44
C ALA A 135 16.30 -8.15 1.00
N PRO A 136 17.62 -8.41 0.86
CA PRO A 136 18.29 -8.32 -0.44
C PRO A 136 17.81 -9.33 -1.48
N GLN A 137 17.35 -10.50 -1.03
CA GLN A 137 16.88 -11.57 -1.91
C GLN A 137 15.39 -11.45 -2.26
N ALA A 138 14.60 -10.62 -1.55
CA ALA A 138 13.16 -10.55 -1.77
C ALA A 138 12.82 -9.83 -3.07
N PHE A 139 11.75 -10.27 -3.74
CA PHE A 139 11.17 -9.55 -4.88
C PHE A 139 10.58 -8.22 -4.39
N CYS A 140 10.77 -7.12 -5.13
CA CYS A 140 10.43 -5.79 -4.64
C CYS A 140 9.78 -4.96 -5.73
N VAL A 141 8.55 -4.55 -5.45
CA VAL A 141 7.69 -3.75 -6.29
C VAL A 141 7.44 -2.43 -5.59
N SER A 142 7.67 -1.32 -6.28
CA SER A 142 7.39 0.02 -5.77
C SER A 142 6.42 0.78 -6.66
N PHE A 143 5.80 1.83 -6.12
CA PHE A 143 4.82 2.65 -6.83
C PHE A 143 5.37 4.05 -7.10
N LYS A 144 5.06 4.58 -8.29
CA LYS A 144 5.34 5.97 -8.67
C LYS A 144 4.10 6.58 -9.29
N THR A 145 3.78 7.78 -8.86
CA THR A 145 2.69 8.61 -9.36
C THR A 145 3.28 9.95 -9.80
N ASP A 146 2.92 10.45 -10.98
CA ASP A 146 3.07 11.84 -11.47
C ASP A 146 2.78 11.87 -12.98
N LYS A 147 2.46 13.04 -13.57
CA LYS A 147 2.12 13.14 -15.00
C LYS A 147 3.33 13.33 -15.93
N GLU A 148 4.23 14.24 -15.59
CA GLU A 148 5.20 14.76 -16.56
C GLU A 148 6.50 13.93 -16.64
N ILE A 149 6.90 13.30 -15.54
CA ILE A 149 8.19 12.57 -15.43
C ILE A 149 8.03 11.15 -14.86
N LEU A 150 6.86 10.56 -15.05
CA LEU A 150 6.47 9.27 -14.46
C LEU A 150 7.45 8.14 -14.80
N LEU A 151 7.73 7.99 -16.09
CA LEU A 151 8.57 6.92 -16.60
C LEU A 151 10.04 7.12 -16.22
N GLU A 152 10.51 8.37 -16.22
CA GLU A 152 11.88 8.70 -15.77
C GLU A 152 12.06 8.41 -14.28
N LYS A 153 11.06 8.75 -13.45
CA LYS A 153 11.04 8.41 -12.02
C LYS A 153 11.00 6.90 -11.80
N ALA A 154 10.27 6.16 -12.64
CA ALA A 154 10.22 4.71 -12.58
C ALA A 154 11.58 4.08 -12.96
N ASP A 155 12.18 4.52 -14.06
CA ASP A 155 13.51 4.08 -14.51
C ASP A 155 14.59 4.43 -13.47
N THR A 156 14.49 5.61 -12.85
CA THR A 156 15.37 6.02 -11.74
C THR A 156 15.19 5.10 -10.54
N ALA A 157 13.96 4.72 -10.18
CA ALA A 157 13.70 3.84 -9.07
C ALA A 157 14.22 2.41 -9.32
N LEU A 158 14.09 1.89 -10.55
CA LEU A 158 14.70 0.63 -10.98
C LEU A 158 16.23 0.68 -10.80
N LYS A 159 16.90 1.67 -11.39
CA LYS A 159 18.36 1.73 -11.40
C LYS A 159 18.96 2.09 -10.04
N ARG A 160 18.43 3.12 -9.38
CA ARG A 160 18.99 3.65 -8.12
C ARG A 160 18.72 2.75 -6.93
N TYR A 161 17.50 2.20 -6.85
CA TYR A 161 17.10 1.37 -5.72
C TYR A 161 17.12 -0.12 -6.06
N LYS A 162 17.54 -0.51 -7.27
CA LYS A 162 17.56 -1.90 -7.75
C LYS A 162 16.20 -2.59 -7.60
N MET A 163 15.10 -1.86 -7.85
CA MET A 163 13.76 -2.45 -7.79
C MET A 163 13.59 -3.49 -8.89
N HIS A 164 12.80 -4.53 -8.62
CA HIS A 164 12.51 -5.55 -9.64
C HIS A 164 11.38 -5.12 -10.57
N ALA A 165 10.43 -4.36 -10.03
CA ALA A 165 9.39 -3.72 -10.81
C ALA A 165 8.96 -2.38 -10.19
N VAL A 166 8.53 -1.46 -11.04
CA VAL A 166 7.92 -0.20 -10.62
C VAL A 166 6.58 -0.07 -11.31
N VAL A 167 5.52 0.04 -10.52
CA VAL A 167 4.18 0.36 -11.02
C VAL A 167 4.09 1.88 -11.13
N ALA A 168 4.05 2.35 -12.36
CA ALA A 168 3.85 3.73 -12.73
C ALA A 168 2.36 3.95 -13.01
N ASN A 169 1.69 4.78 -12.21
CA ASN A 169 0.27 5.06 -12.37
C ASN A 169 -0.01 6.56 -12.27
N GLU A 170 -0.70 7.10 -13.26
CA GLU A 170 -1.15 8.48 -13.24
C GLU A 170 -2.41 8.63 -12.37
N LEU A 171 -2.49 9.68 -11.56
CA LEU A 171 -3.57 9.83 -10.57
C LEU A 171 -4.97 9.82 -11.19
N SER A 172 -5.15 10.45 -12.36
CA SER A 172 -6.44 10.52 -13.06
C SER A 172 -6.87 9.21 -13.70
N THR A 173 -5.93 8.32 -14.02
CA THR A 173 -6.20 7.08 -14.77
C THR A 173 -5.83 5.82 -13.99
N ARG A 174 -5.41 5.94 -12.72
CA ARG A 174 -4.91 4.84 -11.88
C ARG A 174 -5.86 3.65 -11.72
N LYS A 175 -7.16 3.85 -11.94
CA LYS A 175 -8.18 2.79 -11.90
C LYS A 175 -8.39 2.10 -13.24
N GLU A 176 -7.93 2.71 -14.34
CA GLU A 176 -8.17 2.25 -15.71
C GLU A 176 -6.91 1.66 -16.34
N VAL A 177 -5.75 2.27 -16.10
CA VAL A 177 -4.47 1.82 -16.66
C VAL A 177 -3.31 2.08 -15.70
N VAL A 178 -2.40 1.12 -15.64
CA VAL A 178 -1.10 1.25 -14.98
C VAL A 178 0.01 0.71 -15.89
N ILE A 179 1.22 1.25 -15.73
CA ILE A 179 2.39 0.83 -16.50
C ILE A 179 3.34 0.10 -15.55
N LEU A 180 3.58 -1.18 -15.79
CA LEU A 180 4.61 -1.94 -15.10
C LEU A 180 5.95 -1.75 -15.81
N VAL A 181 6.89 -1.09 -15.14
CA VAL A 181 8.25 -0.86 -15.65
C VAL A 181 9.19 -1.87 -14.99
N THR A 182 9.96 -2.58 -15.81
CA THR A 182 10.97 -3.57 -15.40
C THR A 182 12.23 -3.39 -16.25
N ASP A 183 13.33 -4.05 -15.88
CA ASP A 183 14.56 -4.03 -16.70
C ASP A 183 14.35 -4.63 -18.10
N ASN A 184 13.36 -5.52 -18.25
CA ASN A 184 12.99 -6.14 -19.53
C ASN A 184 12.03 -5.28 -20.37
N GLY A 185 11.69 -4.07 -19.91
CA GLY A 185 10.80 -3.14 -20.62
C GLY A 185 9.53 -2.80 -19.84
N LYS A 186 8.57 -2.23 -20.58
CA LYS A 186 7.33 -1.64 -20.05
C LYS A 186 6.13 -2.47 -20.51
N ALA A 187 5.22 -2.77 -19.59
CA ALA A 187 3.96 -3.44 -19.88
C ALA A 187 2.78 -2.58 -19.43
N TYR A 188 1.82 -2.34 -20.32
CA TYR A 188 0.59 -1.63 -20.00
C TYR A 188 -0.44 -2.63 -19.50
N VAL A 189 -1.01 -2.36 -18.33
CA VAL A 189 -2.06 -3.17 -17.72
C VAL A 189 -3.33 -2.32 -17.72
N TYR A 190 -4.37 -2.85 -18.35
CA TYR A 190 -5.67 -2.19 -18.46
C TYR A 190 -6.70 -2.92 -17.60
N ARG A 191 -7.68 -2.17 -17.12
CA ARG A 191 -8.84 -2.73 -16.44
C ARG A 191 -9.63 -3.58 -17.42
N GLU A 192 -10.06 -4.76 -17.00
CA GLU A 192 -10.70 -5.73 -17.90
C GLU A 192 -12.13 -5.33 -18.27
N ASN A 193 -12.89 -4.80 -17.30
CA ASN A 193 -14.26 -4.32 -17.47
C ASN A 193 -14.71 -3.40 -16.31
N ASP A 194 -15.87 -2.77 -16.47
CA ASP A 194 -16.45 -1.82 -15.52
C ASP A 194 -16.79 -2.41 -14.13
N HIS A 195 -16.81 -3.72 -13.98
CA HIS A 195 -17.09 -4.39 -12.70
C HIS A 195 -15.83 -4.97 -12.05
N SER A 196 -14.68 -4.84 -12.70
CA SER A 196 -13.40 -5.37 -12.25
C SER A 196 -12.46 -4.28 -11.75
N ASP A 197 -11.62 -4.67 -10.79
CA ASP A 197 -10.52 -3.88 -10.26
C ASP A 197 -9.26 -4.08 -11.13
N ILE A 198 -8.55 -2.99 -11.44
CA ILE A 198 -7.25 -3.01 -12.15
C ILE A 198 -6.20 -3.85 -11.41
N GLU A 199 -6.36 -4.01 -10.10
CA GLU A 199 -5.48 -4.83 -9.29
C GLU A 199 -5.49 -6.30 -9.72
N SER A 200 -6.60 -6.85 -10.25
CA SER A 200 -6.66 -8.25 -10.68
C SER A 200 -5.64 -8.61 -11.78
N PRO A 201 -5.65 -7.96 -12.96
CA PRO A 201 -4.65 -8.22 -14.00
C PRO A 201 -3.23 -7.80 -13.57
N LEU A 202 -3.09 -6.75 -12.75
CA LEU A 202 -1.79 -6.32 -12.23
C LEU A 202 -1.14 -7.39 -11.33
N ILE A 203 -1.90 -7.93 -10.37
CA ILE A 203 -1.40 -8.94 -9.44
C ILE A 203 -1.04 -10.23 -10.19
N LYS A 204 -1.85 -10.64 -11.17
CA LYS A 204 -1.52 -11.79 -12.03
C LYS A 204 -0.17 -11.63 -12.71
N LEU A 205 0.06 -10.48 -13.35
CA LEU A 205 1.34 -10.18 -14.01
C LEU A 205 2.53 -10.15 -13.02
N LEU A 206 2.33 -9.61 -11.82
CA LEU A 206 3.37 -9.58 -10.78
C LEU A 206 3.69 -10.98 -10.23
N VAL A 207 2.70 -11.86 -10.08
CA VAL A 207 2.90 -13.25 -9.68
C VAL A 207 3.70 -14.01 -10.73
N ASP A 208 3.43 -13.81 -12.02
CA ASP A 208 4.19 -14.44 -13.11
C ASP A 208 5.67 -13.98 -13.10
N LYS A 209 5.89 -12.67 -12.91
CA LYS A 209 7.24 -12.08 -12.78
C LYS A 209 7.98 -12.62 -11.54
N HIS A 210 7.28 -12.73 -10.41
CA HIS A 210 7.86 -13.26 -9.17
C HIS A 210 8.18 -14.74 -9.27
N SER A 211 7.31 -15.52 -9.91
CA SER A 211 7.55 -16.95 -10.19
C SER A 211 8.79 -17.14 -11.08
N THR A 212 8.96 -16.28 -12.08
CA THR A 212 10.19 -16.27 -12.91
C THR A 212 11.42 -15.95 -12.07
N PHE A 213 11.33 -14.96 -11.17
CA PHE A 213 12.41 -14.57 -10.27
C PHE A 213 12.79 -15.66 -9.26
N ILE A 214 11.82 -16.41 -8.74
CA ILE A 214 12.08 -17.54 -7.83
C ILE A 214 12.85 -18.67 -8.53
N ASN A 215 12.58 -18.87 -9.83
CA ASN A 215 13.15 -19.96 -10.63
C ASN A 215 14.42 -19.56 -11.40
N ALA A 216 14.90 -18.33 -11.26
CA ALA A 216 16.10 -17.80 -11.92
C ALA A 216 17.36 -18.06 -11.09
#